data_AF-A0A6N7UXI3-F1
#
_entry.id   AF-A0A6N7UXI3-F1
#
_cell.length_a   1.000
_cell.length_b   1.000
_cell.length_c   1.000
_cell.angle_alpha   90.00
_cell.angle_beta   90.00
_cell.angle_gamma   90.00
#
_symmetry.space_group_name_H-M   'P 1'
#
loop_
_entity.id
_entity.type
_entity.pdbx_description
1 polymer ?
#
loop_
_entity_poly.entity_id
_entity_poly.type
_entity_poly.pdbx_seq_one_letter_code
_entity_poly.pdbx_strand_id
1 'polypeptide(L)'
;MTTDIVQAPPPFDPVRYTRQASRAFSRGRTRFRDAFVDVYTAVLALGTIAALAVGLVLALREQVAQAWNVGSGRTLVAPPPFALPDGAAAAALVFAALVTVMVTARKLGPAAVSGPEGYWWLSLPLERRPMVAGRLVRRLLLVWAGASVLYLPFGFVMDLETSVRGQVLAAATFGVAAVCAVLLAGLQQARPAPRSAAERSRGILPGLLVLALLSLVTVRVAAGSWALAVGGLGVTVALGLLVFARLDRIPGRELIRGGAVSGHTGAAVYLMDLNEVGRALSAEPDGVDSARVSRWYARGGRTPFGALLRADTAAFLRSRGLWVRPVLVLAVFLVVLLAGGAQPPLVQLGMIAVAVFAAVPALGAVARRTAIMPGLDMLLPLSVSVVRLSRMALPAAALALWTAVLCAVLVLLGAGSPALIALGALAGVGFGASAVRGAYRVQPDWSLPPKDTPFGPMPSAQAGSMVRGFDTTLLALVPLLLGLFLGYVPGVLLLAQAGFSAVCVLLLMYSNLR
;
A
#
# COMPACT_ATOMS: atom_id res chain seq x y z
N MET A 1 -50.76 29.95 -45.79
CA MET A 1 -50.22 28.80 -45.03
C MET A 1 -48.70 28.87 -45.10
N THR A 2 -48.10 29.61 -44.17
CA THR A 2 -46.65 29.67 -43.98
C THR A 2 -46.25 28.47 -43.14
N THR A 3 -45.46 27.58 -43.71
CA THR A 3 -44.83 26.46 -43.01
C THR A 3 -43.82 27.03 -42.01
N ASP A 4 -44.21 27.13 -40.74
CA ASP A 4 -43.27 27.34 -39.65
C ASP A 4 -42.31 26.15 -39.63
N ILE A 5 -41.07 26.40 -40.06
CA ILE A 5 -39.97 25.47 -39.89
C ILE A 5 -39.74 25.40 -38.39
N VAL A 6 -40.28 24.34 -37.76
CA VAL A 6 -39.99 24.01 -36.36
C VAL A 6 -38.48 23.82 -36.26
N GLN A 7 -37.78 24.87 -35.83
CA GLN A 7 -36.36 24.79 -35.51
C GLN A 7 -36.20 23.72 -34.44
N ALA A 8 -35.55 22.62 -34.79
CA ALA A 8 -35.19 21.60 -33.83
C ALA A 8 -34.45 22.29 -32.67
N PRO A 9 -34.85 22.05 -31.40
CA PRO A 9 -34.18 22.65 -30.27
C PRO A 9 -32.68 22.35 -30.35
N PRO A 10 -31.80 23.31 -29.96
CA PRO A 10 -30.36 23.11 -30.02
C PRO A 10 -30.00 21.82 -29.27
N PRO A 11 -29.04 21.02 -29.78
CA PRO A 11 -28.68 19.75 -29.17
C PRO A 11 -28.25 19.99 -27.72
N PHE A 12 -29.09 19.55 -26.79
CA PHE A 12 -28.82 19.66 -25.36
C PHE A 12 -27.70 18.70 -24.98
N ASP A 13 -26.54 19.23 -24.59
CA ASP A 13 -25.43 18.45 -24.04
C ASP A 13 -25.57 18.41 -22.50
N PRO A 14 -26.14 17.33 -21.93
CA PRO A 14 -26.35 17.21 -20.49
C PRO A 14 -25.03 17.23 -19.72
N VAL A 15 -23.91 16.82 -20.31
CA VAL A 15 -22.60 16.78 -19.65
C VAL A 15 -22.06 18.19 -19.46
N ARG A 16 -22.20 19.04 -20.48
CA ARG A 16 -21.80 20.44 -20.38
C ARG A 16 -22.69 21.19 -19.39
N TYR A 17 -24.00 21.01 -19.47
CA TYR A 17 -24.95 21.67 -18.57
C TYR A 17 -24.68 21.31 -17.11
N THR A 18 -24.56 20.01 -16.79
CA THR A 18 -24.30 19.55 -15.42
C THR A 18 -22.94 20.01 -14.89
N ARG A 19 -21.89 20.03 -15.73
CA ARG A 19 -20.58 20.59 -15.33
C ARG A 19 -20.66 22.08 -15.08
N GLN A 20 -21.41 22.83 -15.89
CA GLN A 20 -21.64 24.26 -15.66
C GLN A 20 -22.43 24.51 -14.38
N ALA A 21 -23.53 23.77 -14.16
CA ALA A 21 -24.34 23.87 -12.95
C ALA A 21 -23.55 23.50 -11.69
N SER A 22 -22.77 22.40 -11.73
CA SER A 22 -21.89 21.99 -10.63
C SER A 22 -20.78 23.01 -10.35
N ARG A 23 -20.17 23.58 -11.40
CA ARG A 23 -19.19 24.66 -11.26
C ARG A 23 -19.82 25.93 -10.69
N ALA A 24 -21.01 26.31 -11.13
CA ALA A 24 -21.73 27.48 -10.62
C ALA A 24 -22.10 27.29 -9.15
N PHE A 25 -22.63 26.11 -8.78
CA PHE A 25 -22.93 25.75 -7.39
C PHE A 25 -21.67 25.75 -6.52
N SER A 26 -20.57 25.20 -7.02
CA SER A 26 -19.30 25.17 -6.29
C SER A 26 -18.75 26.58 -6.09
N ARG A 27 -18.67 27.40 -7.15
CA ARG A 27 -18.23 28.80 -7.10
C ARG A 27 -19.08 29.67 -6.18
N GLY A 28 -20.37 29.38 -6.06
CA GLY A 28 -21.26 30.10 -5.14
C GLY A 28 -20.98 29.83 -3.66
N ARG A 29 -20.35 28.70 -3.32
CA ARG A 29 -20.01 28.33 -1.94
C ARG A 29 -18.52 28.45 -1.60
N THR A 30 -17.63 28.27 -2.57
CA THR A 30 -16.18 28.38 -2.39
C THR A 30 -15.75 29.81 -2.69
N ARG A 31 -15.40 30.60 -1.66
CA ARG A 31 -14.77 31.90 -1.89
C ARG A 31 -13.37 31.65 -2.47
N PHE A 32 -12.98 32.42 -3.49
CA PHE A 32 -11.66 32.31 -4.11
C PHE A 32 -10.53 32.40 -3.08
N ARG A 33 -10.71 33.25 -2.07
CA ARG A 33 -9.78 33.39 -0.94
C ARG A 33 -9.56 32.08 -0.21
N ASP A 34 -10.64 31.36 0.11
CA ASP A 34 -10.55 30.11 0.88
C ASP A 34 -9.85 29.03 0.05
N ALA A 35 -10.18 28.93 -1.26
CA ALA A 35 -9.49 28.02 -2.16
C ALA A 35 -8.00 28.35 -2.35
N PHE A 36 -7.64 29.65 -2.41
CA PHE A 36 -6.25 30.07 -2.50
C PHE A 36 -5.48 29.74 -1.21
N VAL A 37 -6.06 30.04 -0.05
CA VAL A 37 -5.48 29.72 1.26
C VAL A 37 -5.30 28.22 1.41
N ASP A 38 -6.29 27.41 1.03
CA ASP A 38 -6.20 25.95 1.07
C ASP A 38 -5.08 25.42 0.17
N VAL A 39 -4.99 25.89 -1.07
CA VAL A 39 -3.94 25.48 -2.01
C VAL A 39 -2.56 25.92 -1.52
N TYR A 40 -2.42 27.18 -1.09
CA TYR A 40 -1.16 27.70 -0.56
C TYR A 40 -0.71 26.91 0.68
N THR A 41 -1.62 26.68 1.62
CA THR A 41 -1.34 25.92 2.85
C THR A 41 -0.98 24.48 2.53
N ALA A 42 -1.68 23.84 1.59
CA ALA A 42 -1.37 22.47 1.16
C ALA A 42 -0.01 22.37 0.47
N VAL A 43 0.32 23.32 -0.42
CA VAL A 43 1.62 23.35 -1.11
C VAL A 43 2.75 23.61 -0.11
N LEU A 44 2.56 24.55 0.81
CA LEU A 44 3.56 24.88 1.82
C LEU A 44 3.75 23.73 2.81
N ALA A 45 2.67 23.11 3.29
CA ALA A 45 2.72 21.94 4.16
C ALA A 45 3.39 20.73 3.47
N LEU A 46 3.08 20.49 2.19
CA LEU A 46 3.73 19.44 1.42
C LEU A 46 5.22 19.74 1.22
N GLY A 47 5.55 21.00 0.93
CA GLY A 47 6.92 21.47 0.77
C GLY A 47 7.74 21.33 2.05
N THR A 48 7.18 21.69 3.21
CA THR A 48 7.86 21.53 4.50
C THR A 48 8.03 20.07 4.88
N ILE A 49 7.01 19.23 4.70
CA ILE A 49 7.12 17.78 4.92
C ILE A 49 8.20 17.17 4.02
N ALA A 50 8.23 17.54 2.74
CA ALA A 50 9.24 17.07 1.79
C ALA A 50 10.65 17.53 2.18
N ALA A 51 10.81 18.81 2.55
CA ALA A 51 12.09 19.36 2.99
C ALA A 51 12.58 18.70 4.29
N LEU A 52 11.70 18.46 5.26
CA LEU A 52 12.02 17.74 6.49
C LEU A 52 12.43 16.29 6.22
N ALA A 53 11.70 15.59 5.34
CA ALA A 53 12.03 14.22 4.97
C ALA A 53 13.38 14.12 4.27
N VAL A 54 13.62 14.98 3.27
CA VAL A 54 14.90 15.04 2.54
C VAL A 54 16.04 15.44 3.49
N GLY A 55 15.83 16.48 4.30
CA GLY A 55 16.81 16.96 5.27
C GLY A 55 17.17 15.90 6.32
N LEU A 56 16.16 15.21 6.89
CA LEU A 56 16.38 14.12 7.84
C LEU A 56 17.18 12.98 7.20
N VAL A 57 16.84 12.60 5.97
CA VAL A 57 17.52 11.53 5.24
C VAL A 57 18.97 11.90 4.94
N LEU A 58 19.22 13.12 4.46
CA LEU A 58 20.56 13.62 4.19
C LEU A 58 21.39 13.75 5.47
N ALA A 59 20.80 14.27 6.56
CA ALA A 59 21.46 14.41 7.85
C ALA A 59 21.78 13.05 8.47
N LEU A 60 20.84 12.10 8.42
CA LEU A 60 21.06 10.73 8.88
C LEU A 60 22.18 10.09 8.06
N ARG A 61 22.17 10.25 6.73
CA ARG A 61 23.23 9.75 5.85
C ARG A 61 24.59 10.33 6.22
N GLU A 62 24.69 11.64 6.40
CA GLU A 62 25.95 12.33 6.71
C GLU A 62 26.47 11.93 8.09
N GLN A 63 25.62 11.89 9.11
CA GLN A 63 25.99 11.41 10.44
C GLN A 63 26.45 9.94 10.41
N VAL A 64 25.84 9.12 9.56
CA VAL A 64 26.28 7.72 9.37
C VAL A 64 27.61 7.65 8.65
N ALA A 65 27.84 8.49 7.63
CA ALA A 65 29.11 8.55 6.92
C ALA A 65 30.26 9.09 7.81
N GLN A 66 29.96 10.03 8.72
CA GLN A 66 30.93 10.64 9.63
C GLN A 66 31.20 9.76 10.86
N ALA A 67 30.17 9.19 11.48
CA ALA A 67 30.32 8.27 12.61
C ALA A 67 30.99 6.95 12.19
N TRP A 68 30.91 6.61 10.91
CA TRP A 68 31.41 5.37 10.36
C TRP A 68 32.37 5.66 9.21
N ASN A 69 33.65 5.86 9.56
CA ASN A 69 34.74 5.99 8.58
C ASN A 69 34.51 5.03 7.41
N VAL A 70 34.31 5.59 6.22
CA VAL A 70 33.86 4.95 4.97
C VAL A 70 34.79 3.79 4.51
N GLY A 71 35.86 3.48 5.25
CA GLY A 71 36.79 2.38 5.00
C GLY A 71 36.62 1.09 5.81
N SER A 72 35.64 0.95 6.72
CA SER A 72 35.53 -0.29 7.52
C SER A 72 34.90 -1.49 6.80
N GLY A 73 34.32 -1.30 5.60
CA GLY A 73 33.83 -2.39 4.73
C GLY A 73 32.75 -3.30 5.32
N ARG A 74 32.18 -2.94 6.49
CA ARG A 74 31.19 -3.77 7.21
C ARG A 74 29.79 -3.53 6.67
N THR A 75 29.31 -4.46 5.87
CA THR A 75 27.92 -4.59 5.41
C THR A 75 27.21 -5.65 6.27
N LEU A 76 25.88 -5.58 6.44
CA LEU A 76 25.17 -6.65 7.17
C LEU A 76 25.20 -7.97 6.42
N VAL A 77 25.51 -7.95 5.12
CA VAL A 77 25.48 -9.10 4.25
C VAL A 77 26.85 -9.23 3.61
N ALA A 78 27.43 -10.42 3.64
CA ALA A 78 28.70 -10.67 2.96
C ALA A 78 28.53 -10.41 1.46
N PRO A 79 29.54 -9.89 0.75
CA PRO A 79 29.45 -9.70 -0.70
C PRO A 79 29.06 -11.04 -1.35
N PRO A 80 27.92 -11.10 -2.06
CA PRO A 80 27.43 -12.37 -2.61
C PRO A 80 28.42 -12.90 -3.66
N PRO A 81 28.54 -14.23 -3.81
CA PRO A 81 29.44 -14.84 -4.80
C PRO A 81 29.02 -14.55 -6.25
N PHE A 82 27.82 -13.99 -6.46
CA PHE A 82 27.33 -13.50 -7.73
C PHE A 82 26.95 -12.02 -7.58
N ALA A 83 27.49 -11.16 -8.44
CA ALA A 83 27.09 -9.77 -8.52
C ALA A 83 25.89 -9.65 -9.47
N LEU A 84 24.78 -9.10 -8.98
CA LEU A 84 23.70 -8.64 -9.85
C LEU A 84 24.19 -7.39 -10.63
N PRO A 85 23.73 -7.17 -11.88
CA PRO A 85 24.13 -6.00 -12.64
C PRO A 85 23.82 -4.69 -11.91
N ASP A 86 24.68 -3.69 -12.08
CA ASP A 86 24.49 -2.36 -11.52
C ASP A 86 23.12 -1.79 -11.92
N GLY A 87 22.39 -1.27 -10.93
CA GLY A 87 21.04 -0.74 -11.11
C GLY A 87 19.91 -1.78 -11.00
N ALA A 88 20.20 -3.08 -10.82
CA ALA A 88 19.18 -4.11 -10.62
C ALA A 88 18.30 -3.86 -9.36
N ALA A 89 18.91 -3.41 -8.26
CA ALA A 89 18.19 -3.03 -7.03
C ALA A 89 17.18 -1.90 -7.31
N ALA A 90 17.64 -0.84 -7.96
CA ALA A 90 16.82 0.31 -8.32
C ALA A 90 15.68 -0.10 -9.28
N ALA A 91 15.98 -0.93 -10.29
CA ALA A 91 14.99 -1.41 -11.24
C ALA A 91 13.93 -2.31 -10.57
N ALA A 92 14.33 -3.15 -9.60
CA ALA A 92 13.42 -4.00 -8.84
C ALA A 92 12.49 -3.17 -7.93
N LEU A 93 13.02 -2.14 -7.28
CA LEU A 93 12.22 -1.23 -6.43
C LEU A 93 11.25 -0.38 -7.27
N VAL A 94 11.72 0.19 -8.38
CA VAL A 94 10.84 0.90 -9.32
C VAL A 94 9.77 -0.04 -9.87
N PHE A 95 10.14 -1.26 -10.26
CA PHE A 95 9.18 -2.26 -10.70
C PHE A 95 8.12 -2.56 -9.63
N ALA A 96 8.55 -2.82 -8.39
CA ALA A 96 7.63 -3.08 -7.27
C ALA A 96 6.69 -1.89 -7.00
N ALA A 97 7.20 -0.65 -7.10
CA ALA A 97 6.39 0.56 -6.98
C ALA A 97 5.35 0.66 -8.11
N LEU A 98 5.75 0.46 -9.36
CA LEU A 98 4.86 0.49 -10.52
C LEU A 98 3.79 -0.61 -10.46
N VAL A 99 4.14 -1.82 -10.01
CA VAL A 99 3.18 -2.91 -9.79
C VAL A 99 2.17 -2.52 -8.71
N THR A 100 2.63 -1.91 -7.61
CA THR A 100 1.75 -1.40 -6.55
C THR A 100 0.77 -0.36 -7.10
N VAL A 101 1.25 0.58 -7.93
CA VAL A 101 0.42 1.58 -8.62
C VAL A 101 -0.62 0.91 -9.51
N MET A 102 -0.22 -0.05 -10.36
CA MET A 102 -1.14 -0.78 -11.24
C MET A 102 -2.20 -1.54 -10.44
N VAL A 103 -1.81 -2.31 -9.43
CA VAL A 103 -2.73 -3.11 -8.60
C VAL A 103 -3.73 -2.22 -7.86
N THR A 104 -3.26 -1.07 -7.34
CA THR A 104 -4.12 -0.11 -6.65
C THR A 104 -5.07 0.58 -7.61
N ALA A 105 -4.58 1.02 -8.77
CA ALA A 105 -5.39 1.62 -9.82
C ALA A 105 -6.49 0.67 -10.30
N ARG A 106 -6.19 -0.61 -10.48
CA ARG A 106 -7.19 -1.63 -10.85
C ARG A 106 -8.32 -1.74 -9.84
N LYS A 107 -8.01 -1.66 -8.55
CA LYS A 107 -8.99 -1.75 -7.46
C LYS A 107 -9.85 -0.48 -7.37
N LEU A 108 -9.23 0.68 -7.57
CA LEU A 108 -9.91 1.97 -7.57
C LEU A 108 -10.75 2.20 -8.84
N GLY A 109 -10.46 1.50 -9.93
CA GLY A 109 -11.08 1.73 -11.23
C GLY A 109 -10.62 3.05 -11.84
N PRO A 110 -9.61 3.05 -12.74
CA PRO A 110 -9.06 4.29 -13.29
C PRO A 110 -10.12 5.18 -13.94
N ALA A 111 -11.12 4.57 -14.57
CA ALA A 111 -12.25 5.22 -15.21
C ALA A 111 -13.53 5.24 -14.34
N ALA A 112 -13.42 5.36 -13.01
CA ALA A 112 -14.58 5.31 -12.11
C ALA A 112 -15.53 6.52 -12.18
N VAL A 113 -16.81 6.27 -11.89
CA VAL A 113 -17.89 7.26 -11.79
C VAL A 113 -18.49 7.18 -10.38
N SER A 114 -18.85 8.30 -9.75
CA SER A 114 -19.40 8.26 -8.38
C SER A 114 -20.72 7.48 -8.33
N GLY A 115 -21.08 6.94 -7.15
CA GLY A 115 -22.30 6.15 -6.97
C GLY A 115 -23.56 6.85 -7.51
N PRO A 116 -23.86 8.09 -7.08
CA PRO A 116 -25.03 8.82 -7.56
C PRO A 116 -25.03 9.01 -9.09
N GLU A 117 -23.92 9.48 -9.66
CA GLU A 117 -23.81 9.64 -11.12
C GLU A 117 -23.95 8.31 -11.86
N GLY A 118 -23.47 7.22 -11.27
CA GLY A 118 -23.62 5.88 -11.83
C GLY A 118 -25.06 5.43 -11.95
N TYR A 119 -25.88 5.66 -10.92
CA TYR A 119 -27.31 5.29 -10.94
C TYR A 119 -28.14 6.20 -11.84
N TRP A 120 -27.87 7.51 -11.81
CA TRP A 120 -28.69 8.49 -12.52
C TRP A 120 -28.26 8.72 -13.98
N TRP A 121 -26.97 8.56 -14.32
CA TRP A 121 -26.46 8.92 -15.64
C TRP A 121 -26.18 7.71 -16.53
N LEU A 122 -25.76 6.55 -15.99
CA LEU A 122 -25.47 5.38 -16.81
C LEU A 122 -26.73 4.66 -17.32
N SER A 123 -27.88 4.97 -16.72
CA SER A 123 -29.22 4.52 -17.14
C SER A 123 -29.76 5.34 -18.32
N LEU A 124 -29.24 6.55 -18.57
CA LEU A 124 -29.64 7.38 -19.69
C LEU A 124 -28.97 6.91 -20.99
N PRO A 125 -29.66 7.01 -22.15
CA PRO A 125 -29.11 6.65 -23.46
C PRO A 125 -28.16 7.75 -23.98
N LEU A 126 -27.10 8.05 -23.24
CA LEU A 126 -26.10 9.07 -23.57
C LEU A 126 -24.74 8.42 -23.88
N GLU A 127 -23.95 9.09 -24.72
CA GLU A 127 -22.56 8.69 -24.95
C GLU A 127 -21.74 8.78 -23.65
N ARG A 128 -21.13 7.66 -23.26
CA ARG A 128 -20.42 7.52 -21.97
C ARG A 128 -19.00 8.09 -22.02
N ARG A 129 -18.35 8.04 -23.18
CA ARG A 129 -16.97 8.52 -23.40
C ARG A 129 -16.69 9.93 -22.88
N PRO A 130 -17.42 11.00 -23.25
CA PRO A 130 -17.09 12.37 -22.82
C PRO A 130 -17.28 12.60 -21.31
N MET A 131 -18.15 11.81 -20.66
CA MET A 131 -18.36 11.87 -19.22
C MET A 131 -17.13 11.35 -18.45
N VAL A 132 -16.57 10.23 -18.89
CA VAL A 132 -15.50 9.51 -18.20
C VAL A 132 -14.10 10.00 -18.61
N ALA A 133 -13.91 10.35 -19.89
CA ALA A 133 -12.61 10.73 -20.44
C ALA A 133 -11.95 11.91 -19.71
N GLY A 134 -12.70 13.00 -19.47
CA GLY A 134 -12.15 14.18 -18.79
C GLY A 134 -11.67 13.90 -17.35
N ARG A 135 -12.37 13.01 -16.64
CA ARG A 135 -11.97 12.60 -15.29
C ARG A 135 -10.76 11.69 -15.31
N LEU A 136 -10.70 10.78 -16.29
CA LEU A 136 -9.53 9.93 -16.50
C LEU A 136 -8.30 10.79 -16.78
N VAL A 137 -8.37 11.76 -17.71
CA VAL A 137 -7.26 12.70 -17.98
C VAL A 137 -6.80 13.41 -16.70
N ARG A 138 -7.73 13.98 -15.92
CA ARG A 138 -7.38 14.64 -14.66
C ARG A 138 -6.67 13.69 -13.69
N ARG A 139 -7.13 12.44 -13.57
CA ARG A 139 -6.49 11.43 -12.71
C ARG A 139 -5.10 11.06 -13.22
N LEU A 140 -4.91 10.90 -14.53
CA LEU A 140 -3.60 10.61 -15.12
C LEU A 140 -2.62 11.75 -14.85
N LEU A 141 -3.04 13.01 -14.97
CA LEU A 141 -2.21 14.17 -14.64
C LEU A 141 -1.84 14.22 -13.14
N LEU A 142 -2.80 13.95 -12.25
CA LEU A 142 -2.53 13.89 -10.80
C LEU A 142 -1.58 12.75 -10.44
N VAL A 143 -1.73 11.57 -11.07
CA VAL A 143 -0.81 10.44 -10.87
C VAL A 143 0.57 10.76 -11.40
N TRP A 144 0.68 11.38 -12.58
CA TRP A 144 1.96 11.80 -13.13
C TRP A 144 2.69 12.77 -12.19
N ALA A 145 2.02 13.83 -11.77
CA ALA A 145 2.60 14.84 -10.88
C ALA A 145 2.97 14.23 -9.51
N GLY A 146 2.04 13.50 -8.90
CA GLY A 146 2.25 12.87 -7.59
C GLY A 146 3.38 11.84 -7.61
N ALA A 147 3.39 10.92 -8.59
CA ALA A 147 4.43 9.89 -8.69
C ALA A 147 5.82 10.50 -8.97
N SER A 148 5.90 11.54 -9.81
CA SER A 148 7.17 12.24 -10.07
C SER A 148 7.74 12.86 -8.79
N VAL A 149 6.91 13.55 -8.01
CA VAL A 149 7.34 14.17 -6.74
C VAL A 149 7.74 13.11 -5.71
N LEU A 150 6.96 12.04 -5.58
CA LEU A 150 7.25 10.95 -4.63
C LEU A 150 8.52 10.17 -4.98
N TYR A 151 8.93 10.16 -6.25
CA TYR A 151 10.17 9.49 -6.67
C TYR A 151 11.43 10.22 -6.21
N LEU A 152 11.42 11.56 -6.17
CA LEU A 152 12.61 12.37 -5.86
C LEU A 152 13.36 11.93 -4.59
N PRO A 153 12.74 11.83 -3.39
CA PRO A 153 13.47 11.42 -2.19
C PRO A 153 14.07 10.02 -2.31
N PHE A 154 13.44 9.13 -3.08
CA PHE A 154 13.94 7.79 -3.31
C PHE A 154 15.11 7.76 -4.30
N GLY A 155 15.01 8.53 -5.40
CA GLY A 155 16.09 8.70 -6.38
C GLY A 155 17.37 9.22 -5.75
N PHE A 156 17.27 10.29 -4.95
CA PHE A 156 18.42 10.90 -4.25
C PHE A 156 19.10 9.94 -3.24
N VAL A 157 18.36 9.00 -2.65
CA VAL A 157 18.90 8.04 -1.68
C VAL A 157 19.59 6.86 -2.36
N MET A 158 19.02 6.39 -3.47
CA MET A 158 19.48 5.17 -4.14
C MET A 158 20.66 5.40 -5.07
N ASP A 159 20.79 6.61 -5.63
CA ASP A 159 21.82 6.92 -6.62
C ASP A 159 22.33 8.36 -6.40
N LEU A 160 23.49 8.46 -5.73
CA LEU A 160 24.11 9.72 -5.34
C LEU A 160 25.04 10.30 -6.40
N GLU A 161 25.42 9.48 -7.39
CA GLU A 161 26.32 9.88 -8.46
C GLU A 161 25.56 10.54 -9.62
N THR A 162 24.23 10.36 -9.67
CA THR A 162 23.41 10.99 -10.70
C THR A 162 23.25 12.49 -10.49
N SER A 163 23.50 13.24 -11.55
CA SER A 163 23.26 14.69 -11.60
C SER A 163 21.80 15.04 -11.27
N VAL A 164 21.58 16.21 -10.67
CA VAL A 164 20.23 16.75 -10.38
C VAL A 164 19.32 16.72 -11.61
N ARG A 165 19.86 17.04 -12.79
CA ARG A 165 19.12 16.97 -14.07
C ARG A 165 18.71 15.53 -14.40
N GLY A 166 19.60 14.57 -14.23
CA GLY A 166 19.31 13.14 -14.39
C GLY A 166 18.21 12.66 -13.44
N GLN A 167 18.21 13.12 -12.19
CA GLN A 167 17.19 12.76 -11.21
C GLN A 167 15.82 13.39 -11.51
N VAL A 168 15.77 14.64 -11.98
CA VAL A 168 14.51 15.27 -12.42
C VAL A 168 13.94 14.54 -13.64
N LEU A 169 14.78 14.13 -14.58
CA LEU A 169 14.36 13.31 -15.73
C LEU A 169 13.90 11.91 -15.30
N ALA A 170 14.59 11.28 -14.35
CA ALA A 170 14.18 10.00 -13.76
C ALA A 170 12.82 10.10 -13.05
N ALA A 171 12.60 11.18 -12.29
CA ALA A 171 11.31 11.48 -11.67
C ALA A 171 10.20 11.64 -12.70
N ALA A 172 10.43 12.43 -13.76
CA ALA A 172 9.46 12.63 -14.83
C ALA A 172 9.14 11.32 -15.57
N THR A 173 10.14 10.49 -15.86
CA THR A 173 9.95 9.19 -16.51
C THR A 173 9.26 8.18 -15.61
N PHE A 174 9.53 8.19 -14.30
CA PHE A 174 8.78 7.40 -13.33
C PHE A 174 7.31 7.82 -13.29
N GLY A 175 7.02 9.13 -13.33
CA GLY A 175 5.66 9.65 -13.47
C GLY A 175 4.95 9.13 -14.73
N VAL A 176 5.65 9.14 -15.87
CA VAL A 176 5.13 8.57 -17.14
C VAL A 176 4.89 7.06 -17.01
N ALA A 177 5.81 6.33 -16.40
CA ALA A 177 5.66 4.89 -16.14
C ALA A 177 4.46 4.59 -15.21
N ALA A 178 4.22 5.44 -14.20
CA ALA A 178 3.06 5.34 -13.32
C ALA A 178 1.74 5.59 -14.07
N VAL A 179 1.71 6.56 -14.99
CA VAL A 179 0.56 6.76 -15.90
C VAL A 179 0.34 5.52 -16.76
N CYS A 180 1.40 4.94 -17.30
CA CYS A 180 1.37 3.65 -18.01
C CYS A 180 0.74 2.54 -17.16
N ALA A 181 1.15 2.40 -15.89
CA ALA A 181 0.56 1.44 -14.96
C ALA A 181 -0.96 1.64 -14.77
N VAL A 182 -1.42 2.90 -14.69
CA VAL A 182 -2.86 3.24 -14.59
C VAL A 182 -3.60 2.95 -15.90
N LEU A 183 -2.98 3.20 -17.06
CA LEU A 183 -3.57 2.89 -18.37
C LEU A 183 -3.68 1.38 -18.60
N LEU A 184 -2.66 0.60 -18.20
CA LEU A 184 -2.71 -0.87 -18.20
C LEU A 184 -3.84 -1.38 -17.29
N ALA A 185 -4.05 -0.76 -16.13
CA ALA A 185 -5.21 -1.03 -15.29
C ALA A 185 -6.54 -0.71 -16.00
N GLY A 186 -6.59 0.37 -16.78
CA GLY A 186 -7.77 0.77 -17.56
C GLY A 186 -8.08 -0.19 -18.71
N LEU A 187 -7.06 -0.71 -19.40
CA LEU A 187 -7.23 -1.75 -20.40
C LEU A 187 -7.80 -3.03 -19.79
N GLN A 188 -7.36 -3.39 -18.58
CA GLN A 188 -7.90 -4.54 -17.86
C GLN A 188 -9.34 -4.29 -17.39
N GLN A 189 -9.69 -3.05 -17.02
CA GLN A 189 -11.06 -2.66 -16.68
C GLN A 189 -12.02 -2.78 -17.88
N ALA A 190 -11.52 -2.56 -19.11
CA ALA A 190 -12.29 -2.70 -20.35
C ALA A 190 -12.41 -4.16 -20.84
N ARG A 191 -11.78 -5.13 -20.17
CA ARG A 191 -11.91 -6.56 -20.52
C ARG A 191 -13.15 -7.17 -19.86
N PRO A 192 -13.76 -8.19 -20.48
CA PRO A 192 -14.80 -8.97 -19.83
C PRO A 192 -14.28 -9.61 -18.54
N ALA A 193 -15.18 -9.84 -17.59
CA ALA A 193 -14.82 -10.47 -16.31
C ALA A 193 -14.19 -11.85 -16.56
N PRO A 194 -12.99 -12.12 -16.01
CA PRO A 194 -12.31 -13.40 -16.23
C PRO A 194 -13.14 -14.53 -15.61
N ARG A 195 -13.30 -15.63 -16.35
CA ARG A 195 -14.06 -16.81 -15.91
C ARG A 195 -13.28 -17.68 -14.94
N SER A 196 -11.95 -17.54 -14.91
CA SER A 196 -11.07 -18.29 -14.02
C SER A 196 -9.93 -17.44 -13.45
N ALA A 197 -9.35 -17.90 -12.33
CA ALA A 197 -8.15 -17.29 -11.75
C ALA A 197 -6.93 -17.38 -12.68
N ALA A 198 -6.83 -18.45 -13.48
CA ALA A 198 -5.76 -18.62 -14.47
C ALA A 198 -5.88 -17.62 -15.63
N GLU A 199 -7.10 -17.31 -16.08
CA GLU A 199 -7.36 -16.28 -17.06
C GLU A 199 -7.03 -14.88 -16.50
N ARG A 200 -7.35 -14.66 -15.21
CA ARG A 200 -6.99 -13.42 -14.50
C ARG A 200 -5.46 -13.25 -14.44
N SER A 201 -4.69 -14.29 -14.13
CA SER A 201 -3.23 -14.20 -14.05
C SER A 201 -2.59 -14.00 -15.43
N ARG A 202 -3.02 -14.76 -16.45
CA ARG A 202 -2.53 -14.61 -17.83
C ARG A 202 -2.79 -13.21 -18.39
N GLY A 203 -3.94 -12.61 -18.05
CA GLY A 203 -4.28 -11.27 -18.47
C GLY A 203 -3.36 -10.17 -17.91
N ILE A 204 -2.68 -10.42 -16.77
CA ILE A 204 -1.82 -9.47 -16.06
C ILE A 204 -0.37 -9.54 -16.53
N LEU A 205 0.11 -10.73 -16.93
CA LEU A 205 1.48 -10.98 -17.39
C LEU A 205 2.02 -9.95 -18.40
N PRO A 206 1.33 -9.60 -19.50
CA PRO A 206 1.86 -8.63 -20.46
C PRO A 206 2.01 -7.24 -19.83
N GLY A 207 1.12 -6.87 -18.92
CA GLY A 207 1.23 -5.61 -18.18
C GLY A 207 2.47 -5.60 -17.26
N LEU A 208 2.73 -6.71 -16.56
CA LEU A 208 3.94 -6.85 -15.74
C LEU A 208 5.22 -6.76 -16.58
N LEU A 209 5.24 -7.38 -17.77
CA LEU A 209 6.39 -7.30 -18.66
C LEU A 209 6.65 -5.85 -19.11
N VAL A 210 5.61 -5.09 -19.48
CA VAL A 210 5.74 -3.67 -19.82
C VAL A 210 6.27 -2.86 -18.63
N LEU A 211 5.77 -3.11 -17.42
CA LEU A 211 6.26 -2.41 -16.22
C LEU A 211 7.71 -2.77 -15.88
N ALA A 212 8.16 -4.00 -16.13
CA ALA A 212 9.55 -4.41 -15.95
C ALA A 212 10.47 -3.72 -16.96
N LEU A 213 10.03 -3.56 -18.22
CA LEU A 213 10.78 -2.78 -19.20
C LEU A 213 10.83 -1.29 -18.83
N LEU A 214 9.71 -0.73 -18.37
CA LEU A 214 9.66 0.68 -17.96
C LEU A 214 10.51 0.96 -16.71
N SER A 215 10.63 0.01 -15.77
CA SER A 215 11.52 0.18 -14.62
C SER A 215 12.99 0.24 -15.07
N LEU A 216 13.40 -0.61 -16.01
CA LEU A 216 14.73 -0.53 -16.61
C LEU A 216 14.96 0.80 -17.35
N VAL A 217 13.96 1.28 -18.09
CA VAL A 217 14.01 2.58 -18.77
C VAL A 217 14.24 3.72 -17.78
N THR A 218 13.51 3.77 -16.66
CA THR A 218 13.67 4.85 -15.66
C THR A 218 15.08 4.90 -15.08
N VAL A 219 15.67 3.73 -14.77
CA VAL A 219 17.03 3.63 -14.25
C VAL A 219 18.05 4.06 -15.31
N ARG A 220 17.88 3.65 -16.58
CA ARG A 220 18.79 4.05 -17.67
C ARG A 220 18.68 5.53 -18.04
N VAL A 221 17.50 6.13 -17.89
CA VAL A 221 17.29 7.57 -18.09
C VAL A 221 18.00 8.38 -17.01
N ALA A 222 17.98 7.91 -15.75
CA ALA A 222 18.76 8.52 -14.68
C ALA A 222 20.26 8.57 -15.05
N ALA A 223 20.77 7.49 -15.66
CA ALA A 223 22.13 7.39 -16.20
C ALA A 223 22.38 8.17 -17.51
N GLY A 224 21.43 9.00 -17.99
CA GLY A 224 21.63 9.90 -19.13
C GLY A 224 21.03 9.46 -20.48
N SER A 225 20.35 8.31 -20.54
CA SER A 225 19.79 7.78 -21.79
C SER A 225 18.43 8.40 -22.17
N TRP A 226 18.40 9.68 -22.55
CA TRP A 226 17.15 10.43 -22.82
C TRP A 226 16.27 9.85 -23.94
N ALA A 227 16.86 9.17 -24.94
CA ALA A 227 16.11 8.55 -26.03
C ALA A 227 15.09 7.49 -25.53
N LEU A 228 15.42 6.79 -24.43
CA LEU A 228 14.51 5.81 -23.81
C LEU A 228 13.31 6.49 -23.14
N ALA A 229 13.46 7.72 -22.65
CA ALA A 229 12.35 8.50 -22.10
C ALA A 229 11.30 8.80 -23.16
N VAL A 230 11.74 9.14 -24.38
CA VAL A 230 10.86 9.38 -25.53
C VAL A 230 10.13 8.10 -25.93
N GLY A 231 10.82 6.96 -25.94
CA GLY A 231 10.21 5.65 -26.16
C GLY A 231 9.13 5.30 -25.13
N GLY A 232 9.42 5.51 -23.84
CA GLY A 232 8.46 5.30 -22.75
C GLY A 232 7.22 6.21 -22.87
N LEU A 233 7.42 7.47 -23.27
CA LEU A 233 6.31 8.39 -23.56
C LEU A 233 5.46 7.89 -24.74
N GLY A 234 6.10 7.44 -25.83
CA GLY A 234 5.41 6.88 -26.99
C GLY A 234 4.53 5.68 -26.63
N VAL A 235 5.04 4.74 -25.82
CA VAL A 235 4.25 3.60 -25.30
C VAL A 235 3.06 4.08 -24.46
N THR A 236 3.26 5.10 -23.62
CA THR A 236 2.20 5.68 -22.78
C THR A 236 1.11 6.32 -23.63
N VAL A 237 1.48 7.07 -24.67
CA VAL A 237 0.52 7.70 -25.60
C VAL A 237 -0.26 6.64 -26.37
N ALA A 238 0.41 5.61 -26.91
CA ALA A 238 -0.24 4.51 -27.61
C ALA A 238 -1.24 3.75 -26.72
N LEU A 239 -0.85 3.45 -25.47
CA LEU A 239 -1.76 2.87 -24.47
C LEU A 239 -2.92 3.81 -24.14
N GLY A 240 -2.66 5.11 -24.03
CA GLY A 240 -3.67 6.13 -23.82
C GLY A 240 -4.73 6.08 -24.92
N LEU A 241 -4.31 6.19 -26.18
CA LEU A 241 -5.21 6.13 -27.35
C LEU A 241 -6.05 4.84 -27.34
N LEU A 242 -5.44 3.70 -27.02
CA LEU A 242 -6.15 2.42 -26.93
C LEU A 242 -7.19 2.39 -25.81
N VAL A 243 -6.89 2.95 -24.63
CA VAL A 243 -7.85 3.06 -23.51
C VAL A 243 -8.99 4.01 -23.88
N PHE A 244 -8.68 5.20 -24.41
CA PHE A 244 -9.68 6.20 -24.79
C PHE A 244 -10.62 5.71 -25.89
N ALA A 245 -10.15 4.85 -26.80
CA ALA A 245 -10.97 4.20 -27.82
C ALA A 245 -11.88 3.08 -27.25
N ARG A 246 -11.57 2.56 -26.06
CA ARG A 246 -12.30 1.45 -25.41
C ARG A 246 -13.16 1.89 -24.23
N LEU A 247 -13.23 3.18 -23.91
CA LEU A 247 -14.01 3.68 -22.78
C LEU A 247 -15.49 3.27 -22.83
N ASP A 248 -16.09 3.25 -24.02
CA ASP A 248 -17.50 2.86 -24.19
C ASP A 248 -17.77 1.36 -23.94
N ARG A 249 -16.73 0.53 -23.99
CA ARG A 249 -16.83 -0.91 -23.74
C ARG A 249 -16.79 -1.27 -22.25
N ILE A 250 -16.50 -0.30 -21.37
CA ILE A 250 -16.41 -0.56 -19.93
C ILE A 250 -17.84 -0.80 -19.38
N PRO A 251 -18.11 -1.94 -18.74
CA PRO A 251 -19.41 -2.21 -18.16
C PRO A 251 -19.79 -1.19 -17.08
N GLY A 252 -21.03 -0.70 -17.08
CA GLY A 252 -21.50 0.28 -16.09
C GLY A 252 -21.30 -0.17 -14.63
N ARG A 253 -21.47 -1.48 -14.36
CA ARG A 253 -21.17 -2.08 -13.05
C ARG A 253 -19.73 -1.87 -12.58
N GLU A 254 -18.75 -1.88 -13.48
CA GLU A 254 -17.33 -1.67 -13.14
C GLU A 254 -17.03 -0.19 -12.90
N LEU A 255 -17.71 0.71 -13.63
CA LEU A 255 -17.62 2.15 -13.38
C LEU A 255 -18.16 2.51 -11.99
N ILE A 256 -19.31 1.94 -11.62
CA ILE A 256 -19.95 2.12 -10.30
C ILE A 256 -19.12 1.47 -9.19
N ARG A 257 -18.66 0.22 -9.39
CA ARG A 257 -17.80 -0.49 -8.43
C ARG A 257 -16.52 0.29 -8.15
N GLY A 258 -15.80 0.71 -9.19
CA GLY A 258 -14.61 1.56 -9.03
C GLY A 258 -14.95 2.88 -8.34
N GLY A 259 -16.11 3.45 -8.62
CA GLY A 259 -16.64 4.64 -7.95
C GLY A 259 -16.79 4.49 -6.46
N ALA A 260 -17.48 3.42 -6.06
CA ALA A 260 -17.71 3.08 -4.66
C ALA A 260 -16.38 2.81 -3.93
N VAL A 261 -15.48 2.04 -4.54
CA VAL A 261 -14.18 1.72 -3.93
C VAL A 261 -13.30 2.97 -3.82
N SER A 262 -13.21 3.80 -4.87
CA SER A 262 -12.42 5.02 -4.84
C SER A 262 -12.98 6.09 -3.92
N GLY A 263 -14.32 6.23 -3.85
CA GLY A 263 -14.99 7.11 -2.89
C GLY A 263 -14.78 6.67 -1.44
N HIS A 264 -14.98 5.36 -1.16
CA HIS A 264 -14.75 4.80 0.18
C HIS A 264 -13.27 4.89 0.59
N THR A 265 -12.34 4.58 -0.32
CA THR A 265 -10.90 4.71 -0.07
C THR A 265 -10.52 6.18 0.16
N GLY A 266 -11.04 7.11 -0.65
CA GLY A 266 -10.77 8.53 -0.50
C GLY A 266 -11.27 9.08 0.84
N ALA A 267 -12.49 8.72 1.25
CA ALA A 267 -13.02 9.07 2.56
C ALA A 267 -12.18 8.46 3.70
N ALA A 268 -11.78 7.20 3.56
CA ALA A 268 -10.93 6.53 4.55
C ALA A 268 -9.54 7.18 4.67
N VAL A 269 -8.91 7.58 3.56
CA VAL A 269 -7.65 8.33 3.57
C VAL A 269 -7.82 9.70 4.23
N TYR A 270 -8.89 10.41 3.89
CA TYR A 270 -9.22 11.71 4.48
C TYR A 270 -9.41 11.61 6.00
N LEU A 271 -10.08 10.55 6.46
CA LEU A 271 -10.27 10.24 7.88
C LEU A 271 -9.06 9.52 8.51
N MET A 272 -7.97 9.34 7.77
CA MET A 272 -6.76 8.61 8.20
C MET A 272 -7.04 7.20 8.74
N ASP A 273 -8.13 6.56 8.27
CA ASP A 273 -8.55 5.22 8.64
C ASP A 273 -7.92 4.17 7.69
N LEU A 274 -6.68 3.79 8.00
CA LEU A 274 -5.94 2.76 7.24
C LEU A 274 -6.59 1.35 7.19
N ASN A 275 -7.48 1.01 8.12
CA ASN A 275 -8.21 -0.27 8.13
C ASN A 275 -9.29 -0.21 7.06
N GLU A 276 -10.02 0.91 6.99
CA GLU A 276 -11.01 1.17 5.97
C GLU A 276 -10.41 1.30 4.58
N VAL A 277 -9.23 1.91 4.44
CA VAL A 277 -8.46 1.88 3.17
C VAL A 277 -8.14 0.44 2.75
N GLY A 278 -7.61 -0.36 3.68
CA GLY A 278 -7.29 -1.76 3.42
C GLY A 278 -8.53 -2.58 3.05
N ARG A 279 -9.67 -2.30 3.68
CA ARG A 279 -10.97 -2.96 3.44
C ARG A 279 -11.54 -2.58 2.08
N ALA A 280 -11.57 -1.29 1.75
CA ALA A 280 -11.99 -0.76 0.46
C ALA A 280 -11.24 -1.44 -0.69
N LEU A 281 -9.92 -1.54 -0.56
CA LEU A 281 -9.04 -2.15 -1.55
C LEU A 281 -9.10 -3.68 -1.55
N SER A 282 -9.71 -4.33 -0.55
CA SER A 282 -9.77 -5.80 -0.45
C SER A 282 -11.16 -6.36 -0.75
N ALA A 283 -12.13 -5.52 -1.14
CA ALA A 283 -13.53 -5.86 -1.41
C ALA A 283 -13.76 -6.65 -2.71
N GLU A 284 -12.82 -7.51 -3.12
CA GLU A 284 -13.02 -8.40 -4.25
C GLU A 284 -13.77 -9.66 -3.78
N PRO A 285 -14.97 -9.95 -4.33
CA PRO A 285 -15.71 -11.15 -3.99
C PRO A 285 -15.04 -12.36 -4.65
N ASP A 286 -14.10 -12.98 -3.95
CA ASP A 286 -13.60 -14.30 -4.34
C ASP A 286 -14.55 -15.35 -3.75
N GLY A 287 -15.56 -15.74 -4.54
CA GLY A 287 -16.40 -16.89 -4.23
C GLY A 287 -15.70 -18.18 -4.68
N VAL A 288 -15.22 -19.00 -3.74
CA VAL A 288 -15.13 -20.48 -3.86
C VAL A 288 -15.03 -21.09 -2.45
N ASP A 289 -15.90 -22.05 -2.17
CA ASP A 289 -15.78 -22.99 -1.04
C ASP A 289 -14.58 -23.93 -1.23
N SER A 290 -13.55 -23.80 -0.39
CA SER A 290 -12.48 -24.79 -0.34
C SER A 290 -12.95 -26.04 0.40
N ALA A 291 -13.09 -27.16 -0.33
CA ALA A 291 -13.42 -28.48 0.24
C ALA A 291 -12.41 -28.97 1.30
N ARG A 292 -11.17 -28.47 1.28
CA ARG A 292 -10.18 -28.75 2.34
C ARG A 292 -10.51 -28.06 3.66
N VAL A 293 -11.17 -26.89 3.60
CA VAL A 293 -11.53 -26.12 4.79
C VAL A 293 -12.84 -26.62 5.40
N SER A 294 -13.78 -27.11 4.60
CA SER A 294 -15.02 -27.71 5.12
C SER A 294 -14.74 -28.94 5.99
N ARG A 295 -13.77 -29.80 5.61
CA ARG A 295 -13.34 -30.95 6.43
C ARG A 295 -12.74 -30.56 7.78
N TRP A 296 -12.04 -29.42 7.82
CA TRP A 296 -11.39 -28.95 9.03
C TRP A 296 -12.41 -28.31 9.99
N TYR A 297 -13.42 -27.64 9.44
CA TYR A 297 -14.57 -27.12 10.20
C TYR A 297 -15.51 -28.21 10.73
N ALA A 298 -15.66 -29.32 10.01
CA ALA A 298 -16.55 -30.42 10.39
C ALA A 298 -16.11 -31.19 11.65
N ARG A 299 -14.86 -31.01 12.11
CA ARG A 299 -14.40 -31.61 13.37
C ARG A 299 -14.79 -30.70 14.55
N GLY A 300 -15.86 -31.06 15.25
CA GLY A 300 -16.38 -30.32 16.41
C GLY A 300 -15.29 -29.95 17.44
N GLY A 301 -15.38 -28.74 17.98
CA GLY A 301 -14.52 -28.27 19.07
C GLY A 301 -14.97 -28.86 20.42
N ARG A 302 -14.01 -29.32 21.23
CA ARG A 302 -14.29 -29.80 22.60
C ARG A 302 -14.38 -28.67 23.63
N THR A 303 -13.79 -27.50 23.32
CA THR A 303 -13.76 -26.33 24.18
C THR A 303 -14.14 -25.07 23.39
N PRO A 304 -14.71 -24.03 24.04
CA PRO A 304 -15.08 -22.78 23.37
C PRO A 304 -13.87 -22.08 22.75
N PHE A 305 -12.73 -22.07 23.43
CA PHE A 305 -11.47 -21.55 22.88
C PHE A 305 -10.99 -22.34 21.67
N GLY A 306 -11.04 -23.68 21.74
CA GLY A 306 -10.67 -24.53 20.62
C GLY A 306 -11.56 -24.29 19.41
N ALA A 307 -12.88 -24.17 19.60
CA ALA A 307 -13.82 -23.86 18.53
C ALA A 307 -13.55 -22.50 17.87
N LEU A 308 -13.23 -21.48 18.67
CA LEU A 308 -12.87 -20.15 18.16
C LEU A 308 -11.55 -20.18 17.37
N LEU A 309 -10.50 -20.78 17.93
CA LEU A 309 -9.23 -20.94 17.25
C LEU A 309 -9.41 -21.70 15.93
N ARG A 310 -10.33 -22.67 15.91
CA ARG A 310 -10.70 -23.39 14.70
C ARG A 310 -11.40 -22.50 13.66
N ALA A 311 -12.35 -21.69 14.08
CA ALA A 311 -12.99 -20.73 13.18
C ALA A 311 -11.95 -19.77 12.57
N ASP A 312 -11.00 -19.29 13.38
CA ASP A 312 -9.90 -18.43 12.95
C ASP A 312 -8.98 -19.11 11.94
N THR A 313 -8.55 -20.35 12.18
CA THR A 313 -7.67 -21.07 11.25
C THR A 313 -8.37 -21.31 9.91
N ALA A 314 -9.65 -21.67 9.93
CA ALA A 314 -10.43 -21.84 8.72
C ALA A 314 -10.58 -20.53 7.95
N ALA A 315 -10.82 -19.42 8.64
CA ALA A 315 -10.89 -18.09 8.02
C ALA A 315 -9.56 -17.68 7.40
N PHE A 316 -8.44 -17.97 8.08
CA PHE A 316 -7.09 -17.73 7.58
C PHE A 316 -6.79 -18.60 6.35
N LEU A 317 -7.07 -19.90 6.40
CA LEU A 317 -6.81 -20.83 5.29
C LEU A 317 -7.72 -20.58 4.07
N ARG A 318 -8.93 -20.03 4.27
CA ARG A 318 -9.81 -19.59 3.16
C ARG A 318 -9.33 -18.30 2.50
N SER A 319 -8.57 -17.48 3.20
CA SER A 319 -8.15 -16.18 2.71
C SER A 319 -7.04 -16.35 1.67
N ARG A 320 -7.44 -16.42 0.39
CA ARG A 320 -6.51 -16.48 -0.74
C ARG A 320 -5.62 -15.24 -0.77
N GLY A 321 -4.34 -15.45 -1.09
CA GLY A 321 -3.39 -14.36 -1.29
C GLY A 321 -2.80 -13.74 -0.01
N LEU A 322 -3.09 -14.28 1.18
CA LEU A 322 -2.48 -13.80 2.44
C LEU A 322 -0.95 -13.78 2.37
N TRP A 323 -0.35 -14.85 1.83
CA TRP A 323 1.10 -14.97 1.69
C TRP A 323 1.68 -14.23 0.48
N VAL A 324 0.86 -13.82 -0.49
CA VAL A 324 1.37 -13.19 -1.72
C VAL A 324 2.06 -11.87 -1.41
N ARG A 325 1.47 -11.01 -0.58
CA ARG A 325 2.09 -9.71 -0.24
C ARG A 325 3.35 -9.87 0.60
N PRO A 326 3.36 -10.63 1.73
CA PRO A 326 4.57 -10.82 2.53
C PRO A 326 5.70 -11.52 1.77
N VAL A 327 5.40 -12.50 0.92
CA VAL A 327 6.42 -13.18 0.09
C VAL A 327 6.97 -12.24 -0.97
N LEU A 328 6.12 -11.44 -1.63
CA LEU A 328 6.57 -10.43 -2.60
C LEU A 328 7.44 -9.37 -1.92
N VAL A 329 7.03 -8.88 -0.76
CA VAL A 329 7.81 -7.95 0.07
C VAL A 329 9.18 -8.57 0.37
N LEU A 330 9.21 -9.78 0.93
CA LEU A 330 10.45 -10.50 1.21
C LEU A 330 11.34 -10.63 -0.04
N ALA A 331 10.78 -11.05 -1.18
CA ALA A 331 11.53 -11.20 -2.42
C ALA A 331 12.12 -9.88 -2.93
N VAL A 332 11.34 -8.79 -2.92
CA VAL A 332 11.83 -7.45 -3.29
C VAL A 332 12.97 -7.02 -2.37
N PHE A 333 12.83 -7.21 -1.06
CA PHE A 333 13.89 -6.86 -0.11
C PHE A 333 15.15 -7.71 -0.30
N LEU A 334 15.01 -9.01 -0.57
CA LEU A 334 16.17 -9.86 -0.86
C LEU A 334 16.89 -9.44 -2.13
N VAL A 335 16.17 -9.09 -3.20
CA VAL A 335 16.78 -8.56 -4.43
C VAL A 335 17.55 -7.27 -4.15
N VAL A 336 17.00 -6.37 -3.34
CA VAL A 336 17.66 -5.11 -2.99
C VAL A 336 18.91 -5.34 -2.15
N LEU A 337 18.85 -6.24 -1.17
CA LEU A 337 20.01 -6.59 -0.35
C LEU A 337 21.12 -7.28 -1.17
N LEU A 338 20.76 -8.14 -2.12
CA LEU A 338 21.70 -8.84 -3.00
C LEU A 338 22.32 -7.93 -4.07
N ALA A 339 21.54 -7.02 -4.65
CA ALA A 339 22.02 -6.10 -5.68
C ALA A 339 22.66 -4.82 -5.11
N GLY A 340 22.36 -4.47 -3.87
CA GLY A 340 22.83 -3.27 -3.19
C GLY A 340 23.81 -3.57 -2.05
N GLY A 341 24.56 -4.67 -2.12
CA GLY A 341 25.43 -5.17 -1.04
C GLY A 341 26.42 -4.16 -0.46
N ALA A 342 26.63 -3.00 -1.09
CA ALA A 342 27.46 -1.89 -0.61
C ALA A 342 26.72 -0.83 0.23
N GLN A 343 25.42 -0.99 0.50
CA GLN A 343 24.67 0.01 1.27
C GLN A 343 25.08 0.03 2.76
N PRO A 344 25.09 1.21 3.41
CA PRO A 344 25.38 1.30 4.84
C PRO A 344 24.43 0.41 5.68
N PRO A 345 24.91 -0.22 6.75
CA PRO A 345 24.10 -1.10 7.60
C PRO A 345 22.77 -0.48 8.06
N LEU A 346 22.76 0.82 8.38
CA LEU A 346 21.55 1.52 8.83
C LEU A 346 20.48 1.65 7.74
N VAL A 347 20.89 1.81 6.47
CA VAL A 347 19.95 1.79 5.34
C VAL A 347 19.33 0.41 5.21
N GLN A 348 20.13 -0.65 5.35
CA GLN A 348 19.66 -2.03 5.32
C GLN A 348 18.71 -2.35 6.50
N LEU A 349 19.00 -1.87 7.71
CA LEU A 349 18.10 -1.98 8.87
C LEU A 349 16.79 -1.20 8.65
N GLY A 350 16.85 0.00 8.10
CA GLY A 350 15.67 0.80 7.74
C GLY A 350 14.80 0.10 6.70
N MET A 351 15.42 -0.53 5.70
CA MET A 351 14.71 -1.36 4.71
C MET A 351 14.01 -2.55 5.38
N ILE A 352 14.69 -3.27 6.28
CA ILE A 352 14.09 -4.37 7.05
C ILE A 352 12.92 -3.87 7.88
N ALA A 353 13.03 -2.70 8.52
CA ALA A 353 11.93 -2.08 9.25
C ALA A 353 10.72 -1.83 8.33
N VAL A 354 10.91 -1.26 7.14
CA VAL A 354 9.85 -1.04 6.15
C VAL A 354 9.22 -2.38 5.71
N ALA A 355 10.03 -3.41 5.50
CA ALA A 355 9.56 -4.76 5.17
C ALA A 355 8.61 -5.31 6.24
N VAL A 356 9.00 -5.18 7.51
CA VAL A 356 8.18 -5.58 8.66
C VAL A 356 6.89 -4.77 8.70
N PHE A 357 6.95 -3.44 8.62
CA PHE A 357 5.76 -2.58 8.63
C PHE A 357 4.80 -2.85 7.45
N ALA A 358 5.29 -3.36 6.32
CA ALA A 358 4.46 -3.82 5.21
C ALA A 358 3.86 -5.22 5.45
N ALA A 359 4.63 -6.15 6.04
CA ALA A 359 4.22 -7.53 6.26
C ALA A 359 3.19 -7.68 7.40
N VAL A 360 3.34 -6.92 8.49
CA VAL A 360 2.49 -7.02 9.69
C VAL A 360 1.00 -6.79 9.39
N PRO A 361 0.59 -5.69 8.73
CA PRO A 361 -0.80 -5.48 8.32
C PRO A 361 -1.33 -6.53 7.34
N ALA A 362 -0.47 -7.07 6.47
CA ALA A 362 -0.85 -8.04 5.45
C ALA A 362 -1.23 -9.40 6.07
N LEU A 363 -0.42 -9.90 7.02
CA LEU A 363 -0.70 -11.13 7.75
C LEU A 363 -1.76 -10.96 8.84
N GLY A 364 -2.01 -9.72 9.28
CA GLY A 364 -3.12 -9.33 10.17
C GLY A 364 -4.48 -9.14 9.48
N ALA A 365 -4.60 -9.39 8.17
CA ALA A 365 -5.80 -9.05 7.40
C ALA A 365 -7.08 -9.77 7.89
N VAL A 366 -6.98 -10.98 8.43
CA VAL A 366 -8.12 -11.73 8.98
C VAL A 366 -8.61 -11.08 10.27
N ALA A 367 -7.70 -10.70 11.18
CA ALA A 367 -8.04 -10.00 12.41
C ALA A 367 -8.72 -8.65 12.13
N ARG A 368 -8.33 -7.94 11.06
CA ARG A 368 -9.01 -6.71 10.62
C ARG A 368 -10.45 -6.95 10.14
N ARG A 369 -10.74 -8.12 9.55
CA ARG A 369 -12.10 -8.48 9.12
C ARG A 369 -12.99 -8.84 10.30
N THR A 370 -12.45 -9.51 11.32
CA THR A 370 -13.21 -9.86 12.53
C THR A 370 -13.45 -8.64 13.42
N ALA A 371 -12.50 -7.70 13.47
CA ALA A 371 -12.59 -6.47 14.25
C ALA A 371 -13.68 -5.49 13.80
N ILE A 372 -14.38 -5.74 12.68
CA ILE A 372 -15.48 -4.89 12.18
C ILE A 372 -16.67 -4.92 13.15
N MET A 373 -16.95 -6.08 13.74
CA MET A 373 -18.06 -6.27 14.68
C MET A 373 -17.52 -6.81 16.01
N PRO A 374 -16.85 -5.96 16.82
CA PRO A 374 -16.30 -6.39 18.09
C PRO A 374 -17.38 -6.86 19.08
N GLY A 375 -18.64 -6.45 18.89
CA GLY A 375 -19.77 -6.96 19.68
C GLY A 375 -20.01 -8.46 19.52
N LEU A 376 -19.64 -9.08 18.38
CA LEU A 376 -19.74 -10.53 18.22
C LEU A 376 -18.77 -11.28 19.14
N ASP A 377 -17.61 -10.68 19.43
CA ASP A 377 -16.63 -11.25 20.35
C ASP A 377 -17.16 -11.23 21.81
N MET A 378 -18.08 -10.31 22.14
CA MET A 378 -18.74 -10.23 23.45
C MET A 378 -19.84 -11.28 23.65
N LEU A 379 -20.36 -11.87 22.57
CA LEU A 379 -21.37 -12.93 22.65
C LEU A 379 -20.76 -14.32 22.93
N LEU A 380 -19.43 -14.43 22.87
CA LEU A 380 -18.73 -15.68 23.13
C LEU A 380 -18.65 -15.94 24.64
N PRO A 381 -18.76 -17.20 25.10
CA PRO A 381 -18.59 -17.57 26.50
C PRO A 381 -17.11 -17.59 26.90
N LEU A 382 -16.37 -16.52 26.59
CA LEU A 382 -14.94 -16.37 26.80
C LEU A 382 -14.63 -14.93 27.22
N SER A 383 -13.56 -14.74 28.01
CA SER A 383 -13.09 -13.40 28.31
C SER A 383 -12.48 -12.74 27.06
N VAL A 384 -12.59 -11.40 26.97
CA VAL A 384 -12.07 -10.61 25.85
C VAL A 384 -10.58 -10.87 25.61
N SER A 385 -9.80 -11.08 26.67
CA SER A 385 -8.37 -11.39 26.56
C SER A 385 -8.12 -12.75 25.90
N VAL A 386 -8.92 -13.78 26.23
CA VAL A 386 -8.81 -15.12 25.63
C VAL A 386 -9.24 -15.10 24.16
N VAL A 387 -10.29 -14.34 23.83
CA VAL A 387 -10.69 -14.12 22.43
C VAL A 387 -9.55 -13.48 21.64
N ARG A 388 -8.90 -12.45 22.18
CA ARG A 388 -7.76 -11.79 21.52
C ARG A 388 -6.55 -12.70 21.32
N LEU A 389 -6.27 -13.57 22.28
CA LEU A 389 -5.23 -14.59 22.13
C LEU A 389 -5.55 -15.55 20.99
N SER A 390 -6.82 -15.98 20.83
CA SER A 390 -7.25 -16.78 19.68
C SER A 390 -7.01 -16.03 18.36
N ARG A 391 -7.46 -14.77 18.28
CA ARG A 391 -7.30 -13.93 17.08
C ARG A 391 -5.83 -13.66 16.73
N MET A 392 -4.93 -13.70 17.72
CA MET A 392 -3.48 -13.50 17.55
C MET A 392 -2.74 -14.75 17.08
N ALA A 393 -3.17 -15.95 17.46
CA ALA A 393 -2.40 -17.17 17.29
C ALA A 393 -1.88 -17.38 15.86
N LEU A 394 -2.74 -17.14 14.86
CA LEU A 394 -2.38 -17.33 13.44
C LEU A 394 -1.52 -16.21 12.87
N PRO A 395 -1.86 -14.90 13.02
CA PRO A 395 -0.94 -13.83 12.66
C PRO A 395 0.44 -14.01 13.31
N ALA A 396 0.50 -14.42 14.57
CA ALA A 396 1.75 -14.65 15.29
C ALA A 396 2.55 -15.83 14.70
N ALA A 397 1.91 -16.97 14.43
CA ALA A 397 2.58 -18.11 13.81
C ALA A 397 3.09 -17.77 12.39
N ALA A 398 2.26 -17.07 11.59
CA ALA A 398 2.63 -16.67 10.24
C ALA A 398 3.76 -15.63 10.23
N LEU A 399 3.71 -14.63 11.11
CA LEU A 399 4.76 -13.62 11.23
C LEU A 399 6.04 -14.19 11.82
N ALA A 400 5.97 -15.09 12.81
CA ALA A 400 7.12 -15.82 13.33
C ALA A 400 7.81 -16.65 12.26
N LEU A 401 7.03 -17.37 11.43
CA LEU A 401 7.59 -18.09 10.29
C LEU A 401 8.23 -17.13 9.28
N TRP A 402 7.53 -16.05 8.92
CA TRP A 402 8.02 -15.09 7.92
C TRP A 402 9.30 -14.39 8.38
N THR A 403 9.37 -13.94 9.63
CA THR A 403 10.58 -13.31 10.19
C THR A 403 11.70 -14.30 10.41
N ALA A 404 11.41 -15.54 10.81
CA ALA A 404 12.41 -16.59 10.90
C ALA A 404 13.01 -16.92 9.53
N VAL A 405 12.19 -17.00 8.47
CA VAL A 405 12.67 -17.18 7.09
C VAL A 405 13.50 -15.99 6.64
N LEU A 406 13.07 -14.75 6.91
CA LEU A 406 13.87 -13.55 6.62
C LEU A 406 15.24 -13.64 7.31
N CYS A 407 15.28 -13.93 8.62
CA CYS A 407 16.53 -14.04 9.38
C CYS A 407 17.38 -15.22 8.91
N ALA A 408 16.77 -16.36 8.54
CA ALA A 408 17.48 -17.51 8.01
C ALA A 408 18.17 -17.18 6.69
N VAL A 409 17.47 -16.48 5.79
CA VAL A 409 18.09 -16.01 4.54
C VAL A 409 19.21 -15.02 4.84
N LEU A 410 19.02 -14.06 5.76
CA LEU A 410 20.08 -13.13 6.15
C LEU A 410 21.30 -13.85 6.73
N VAL A 411 21.11 -14.86 7.59
CA VAL A 411 22.20 -15.70 8.13
C VAL A 411 22.92 -16.45 7.00
N LEU A 412 22.20 -17.03 6.05
CA LEU A 412 22.79 -17.69 4.88
C LEU A 412 23.59 -16.72 4.01
N LEU A 413 23.20 -15.45 3.98
CA LEU A 413 23.92 -14.38 3.29
C LEU A 413 25.05 -13.77 4.15
N GLY A 414 25.33 -14.33 5.34
CA GLY A 414 26.46 -13.93 6.17
C GLY A 414 26.15 -12.86 7.23
N ALA A 415 24.89 -12.58 7.53
CA ALA A 415 24.51 -11.55 8.51
C ALA A 415 24.79 -11.88 9.97
N GLY A 416 25.29 -13.07 10.27
CA GLY A 416 25.75 -13.40 11.62
C GLY A 416 25.35 -14.79 12.10
N SER A 417 25.22 -14.90 13.43
CA SER A 417 24.95 -16.17 14.11
C SER A 417 23.58 -16.78 13.78
N PRO A 418 23.44 -18.12 13.71
CA PRO A 418 22.14 -18.80 13.52
C PRO A 418 21.08 -18.48 14.57
N ALA A 419 21.49 -18.01 15.75
CA ALA A 419 20.59 -17.55 16.81
C ALA A 419 19.67 -16.38 16.38
N LEU A 420 20.01 -15.66 15.30
CA LEU A 420 19.13 -14.67 14.66
C LEU A 420 17.80 -15.28 14.19
N ILE A 421 17.76 -16.56 13.82
CA ILE A 421 16.53 -17.24 13.41
C ILE A 421 15.55 -17.34 14.59
N ALA A 422 16.06 -17.72 15.77
CA ALA A 422 15.27 -17.77 16.99
C ALA A 422 14.82 -16.37 17.43
N LEU A 423 15.71 -15.38 17.34
CA LEU A 423 15.39 -13.98 17.62
C LEU A 423 14.26 -13.47 16.70
N GLY A 424 14.36 -13.75 15.40
CA GLY A 424 13.35 -13.43 14.39
C GLY A 424 12.01 -14.10 14.69
N ALA A 425 12.01 -15.39 15.03
CA ALA A 425 10.79 -16.11 15.39
C ALA A 425 10.09 -15.50 16.62
N LEU A 426 10.86 -15.16 17.66
CA LEU A 426 10.35 -14.48 18.85
C LEU A 426 9.79 -13.09 18.52
N ALA A 427 10.46 -12.31 17.68
CA ALA A 427 9.98 -11.01 17.22
C ALA A 427 8.66 -11.12 16.43
N GLY A 428 8.51 -12.16 15.61
CA GLY A 428 7.29 -12.42 14.86
C GLY A 428 6.06 -12.67 15.73
N VAL A 429 6.23 -13.22 16.94
CA VAL A 429 5.15 -13.30 17.94
C VAL A 429 4.69 -11.90 18.37
N GLY A 430 5.63 -11.00 18.69
CA GLY A 430 5.32 -9.61 19.04
C GLY A 430 4.68 -8.83 17.88
N PHE A 431 5.10 -9.10 16.65
CA PHE A 431 4.47 -8.56 15.45
C PHE A 431 3.04 -9.09 15.26
N GLY A 432 2.79 -10.36 15.56
CA GLY A 432 1.44 -10.94 15.58
C GLY A 432 0.50 -10.23 16.56
N ALA A 433 0.99 -9.98 17.78
CA ALA A 433 0.24 -9.20 18.78
C ALA A 433 -0.07 -7.78 18.26
N SER A 434 0.92 -7.15 17.64
CA SER A 434 0.81 -5.80 17.08
C SER A 434 -0.19 -5.73 15.92
N ALA A 435 -0.22 -6.75 15.07
CA ALA A 435 -1.17 -6.87 13.97
C ALA A 435 -2.62 -6.88 14.47
N VAL A 436 -2.91 -7.66 15.53
CA VAL A 436 -4.24 -7.71 16.14
C VAL A 436 -4.54 -6.44 16.93
N ARG A 437 -3.57 -5.89 17.67
CA ARG A 437 -3.75 -4.62 18.39
C ARG A 437 -4.12 -3.46 17.45
N GLY A 438 -3.47 -3.39 16.29
CA GLY A 438 -3.80 -2.42 15.24
C GLY A 438 -5.13 -2.70 14.52
N ALA A 439 -5.57 -3.97 14.46
CA ALA A 439 -6.88 -4.33 13.95
C ALA A 439 -8.01 -3.85 14.89
N TYR A 440 -7.88 -4.09 16.20
CA TYR A 440 -8.84 -3.70 17.25
C TYR A 440 -8.56 -2.30 17.82
N ARG A 441 -8.32 -1.33 16.94
CA ARG A 441 -8.20 0.07 17.33
C ARG A 441 -9.57 0.66 17.65
N VAL A 442 -9.59 1.61 18.57
CA VAL A 442 -10.81 2.32 18.98
C VAL A 442 -11.29 3.17 17.82
N GLN A 443 -12.56 3.05 17.46
CA GLN A 443 -13.17 3.89 16.44
C GLN A 443 -13.31 5.32 16.98
N PRO A 444 -13.06 6.36 16.18
CA PRO A 444 -13.25 7.74 16.62
C PRO A 444 -14.72 7.96 17.02
N ASP A 445 -14.94 8.45 18.24
CA ASP A 445 -16.26 8.90 18.67
C ASP A 445 -16.51 10.31 18.14
N TRP A 446 -17.45 10.42 17.20
CA TRP A 446 -17.83 11.68 16.56
C TRP A 446 -18.84 12.49 17.38
N SER A 447 -19.36 11.93 18.48
CA SER A 447 -20.26 12.63 19.40
C SER A 447 -19.52 13.50 20.42
N LEU A 448 -18.23 13.23 20.64
CA LEU A 448 -17.39 14.00 21.55
C LEU A 448 -16.87 15.27 20.86
N PRO A 449 -16.73 16.39 21.60
CA PRO A 449 -16.18 17.61 21.04
C PRO A 449 -14.75 17.37 20.54
N PRO A 450 -14.40 17.84 19.33
CA PRO A 450 -13.06 17.69 18.80
C PRO A 450 -12.05 18.47 19.66
N LYS A 451 -10.83 17.96 19.76
CA LYS A 451 -9.72 18.67 20.41
C LYS A 451 -9.00 19.50 19.37
N ASP A 452 -8.69 20.74 19.72
CA ASP A 452 -7.89 21.60 18.86
C ASP A 452 -6.47 21.04 18.75
N THR A 453 -6.02 20.81 17.52
CA THR A 453 -4.63 20.44 17.21
C THR A 453 -4.04 21.48 16.26
N PRO A 454 -2.70 21.56 16.11
CA PRO A 454 -2.06 22.43 15.12
C PRO A 454 -2.51 22.17 13.68
N PHE A 455 -3.09 21.00 13.39
CA PHE A 455 -3.63 20.61 12.10
C PHE A 455 -5.14 20.85 11.98
N GLY A 456 -5.74 21.55 12.96
CA GLY A 456 -7.18 21.77 13.07
C GLY A 456 -7.85 20.87 14.12
N PRO A 457 -9.16 21.06 14.35
CA PRO A 457 -9.92 20.27 15.32
C PRO A 457 -9.98 18.80 14.87
N MET A 458 -9.47 17.89 15.71
CA MET A 458 -9.50 16.43 15.47
C MET A 458 -10.17 15.71 16.64
N PRO A 459 -11.01 14.67 16.39
CA PRO A 459 -11.50 13.81 17.45
C PRO A 459 -10.34 13.20 18.23
N SER A 460 -10.38 13.29 19.57
CA SER A 460 -9.28 12.86 20.42
C SER A 460 -8.92 11.37 20.28
N ALA A 461 -9.91 10.55 19.93
CA ALA A 461 -9.72 9.13 19.69
C ALA A 461 -8.99 8.84 18.35
N GLN A 462 -9.03 9.76 17.40
CA GLN A 462 -8.44 9.58 16.07
C GLN A 462 -6.91 9.51 16.13
N ALA A 463 -6.26 10.44 16.85
CA ALA A 463 -4.80 10.47 16.98
C ALA A 463 -4.25 9.20 17.65
N GLY A 464 -4.87 8.75 18.75
CA GLY A 464 -4.48 7.52 19.44
C GLY A 464 -4.71 6.25 18.61
N SER A 465 -5.73 6.24 17.74
CA SER A 465 -6.03 5.11 16.85
C SER A 465 -4.99 4.91 15.74
N MET A 466 -4.29 5.97 15.33
CA MET A 466 -3.26 5.91 14.27
C MET A 466 -1.98 5.23 14.75
N VAL A 467 -1.59 5.52 16.00
CA VAL A 467 -0.35 5.00 16.60
C VAL A 467 -0.51 3.54 17.04
N ARG A 468 -1.74 3.11 17.32
CA ARG A 468 -2.05 1.80 17.90
C ARG A 468 -1.66 0.66 16.96
N GLY A 469 -0.72 -0.16 17.42
CA GLY A 469 -0.14 -1.28 16.68
C GLY A 469 1.17 -0.91 15.97
N PHE A 470 1.38 0.35 15.59
CA PHE A 470 2.68 0.82 15.11
C PHE A 470 3.68 0.89 16.26
N ASP A 471 3.24 1.44 17.40
CA ASP A 471 3.99 1.48 18.66
C ASP A 471 4.53 0.10 19.09
N THR A 472 3.67 -0.92 19.12
CA THR A 472 4.07 -2.27 19.53
C THR A 472 4.88 -3.00 18.48
N THR A 473 4.68 -2.67 17.18
CA THR A 473 5.53 -3.21 16.12
C THR A 473 6.96 -2.67 16.28
N LEU A 474 7.10 -1.36 16.54
CA LEU A 474 8.40 -0.75 16.80
C LEU A 474 9.06 -1.36 18.04
N LEU A 475 8.30 -1.54 19.12
CA LEU A 475 8.78 -2.16 20.36
C LEU A 475 9.37 -3.57 20.13
N ALA A 476 8.67 -4.42 19.35
CA ALA A 476 9.14 -5.76 19.02
C ALA A 476 10.27 -5.77 17.97
N LEU A 477 10.43 -4.69 17.21
CA LEU A 477 11.42 -4.54 16.15
C LEU A 477 12.80 -4.12 16.70
N VAL A 478 12.86 -3.35 17.78
CA VAL A 478 14.12 -2.82 18.35
C VAL A 478 15.15 -3.91 18.67
N PRO A 479 14.84 -4.99 19.42
CA PRO A 479 15.86 -5.98 19.76
C PRO A 479 16.26 -6.83 18.55
N LEU A 480 15.34 -7.04 17.59
CA LEU A 480 15.65 -7.68 16.31
C LEU A 480 16.66 -6.86 15.49
N LEU A 481 16.43 -5.55 15.34
CA LEU A 481 17.36 -4.66 14.64
C LEU A 481 18.71 -4.58 15.35
N LEU A 482 18.72 -4.60 16.69
CA LEU A 482 19.95 -4.63 17.48
C LEU A 482 20.73 -5.94 17.24
N GLY A 483 20.06 -7.09 17.20
CA GLY A 483 20.71 -8.38 16.92
C GLY A 483 21.30 -8.43 15.51
N LEU A 484 20.57 -7.92 14.52
CA LEU A 484 21.07 -7.78 13.15
C LEU A 484 22.27 -6.83 13.09
N PHE A 485 22.21 -5.70 13.79
CA PHE A 485 23.29 -4.74 13.86
C PHE A 485 24.58 -5.32 14.48
N LEU A 486 24.44 -6.11 15.54
CA LEU A 486 25.58 -6.73 16.23
C LEU A 486 26.17 -7.92 15.45
N GLY A 487 25.40 -8.56 14.57
CA GLY A 487 25.82 -9.79 13.86
C GLY A 487 25.95 -11.02 14.75
N TYR A 488 25.65 -10.91 16.04
CA TYR A 488 25.54 -12.04 16.96
C TYR A 488 24.43 -11.78 17.97
N VAL A 489 23.84 -12.86 18.49
CA VAL A 489 22.73 -12.78 19.44
C VAL A 489 23.18 -13.32 20.79
N PRO A 490 23.55 -12.47 21.77
CA PRO A 490 23.80 -12.94 23.12
C PRO A 490 22.50 -13.48 23.73
N GLY A 491 22.59 -14.46 24.63
CA GLY A 491 21.39 -15.05 25.27
C GLY A 491 20.50 -14.01 25.96
N VAL A 492 21.10 -12.94 26.49
CA VAL A 492 20.38 -11.79 27.07
C VAL A 492 19.48 -11.10 26.04
N LEU A 493 19.89 -11.02 24.77
CA LEU A 493 19.08 -10.41 23.71
C LEU A 493 17.88 -11.29 23.33
N LEU A 494 18.02 -12.62 23.37
CA LEU A 494 16.89 -13.54 23.21
C LEU A 494 15.87 -13.38 24.34
N LEU A 495 16.35 -13.28 25.58
CA LEU A 495 15.50 -13.03 26.75
C LEU A 495 14.80 -11.66 26.66
N ALA A 496 15.53 -10.63 26.25
CA ALA A 496 14.97 -9.30 26.03
C ALA A 496 13.88 -9.34 24.95
N GLN A 497 14.15 -9.97 23.79
CA GLN A 497 13.16 -10.10 22.72
C GLN A 497 11.92 -10.88 23.16
N ALA A 498 12.10 -11.97 23.93
CA ALA A 498 10.98 -12.70 24.53
C ALA A 498 10.18 -11.81 25.47
N GLY A 499 10.84 -11.01 26.31
CA GLY A 499 10.23 -10.02 27.19
C GLY A 499 9.42 -8.96 26.42
N PHE A 500 10.00 -8.35 25.38
CA PHE A 500 9.31 -7.37 24.54
C PHE A 500 8.11 -7.98 23.80
N SER A 501 8.26 -9.19 23.25
CA SER A 501 7.14 -9.90 22.63
C SER A 501 6.04 -10.25 23.64
N ALA A 502 6.40 -10.65 24.87
CA ALA A 502 5.44 -10.88 25.95
C ALA A 502 4.72 -9.59 26.36
N VAL A 503 5.43 -8.46 26.46
CA VAL A 503 4.82 -7.13 26.69
C VAL A 503 3.83 -6.79 25.58
N CYS A 504 4.16 -7.01 24.31
CA CYS A 504 3.22 -6.82 23.20
C CYS A 504 1.95 -7.68 23.34
N VAL A 505 2.08 -8.93 23.77
CA VAL A 505 0.93 -9.82 24.04
C VAL A 505 0.09 -9.31 25.21
N LEU A 506 0.73 -8.95 26.33
CA LEU A 506 0.03 -8.41 27.51
C LEU A 506 -0.72 -7.12 27.15
N LEU A 507 -0.05 -6.23 26.41
CA LEU A 507 -0.66 -5.01 25.92
C LEU A 507 -1.89 -5.29 25.03
N LEU A 508 -1.83 -6.30 24.16
CA LEU A 508 -3.00 -6.75 23.40
C LEU A 508 -4.11 -7.25 24.33
N MET A 509 -3.79 -8.05 25.35
CA MET A 509 -4.79 -8.61 26.28
C MET A 509 -5.52 -7.53 27.08
N TYR A 510 -4.85 -6.42 27.40
CA TYR A 510 -5.37 -5.35 28.27
C TYR A 510 -5.86 -4.09 27.54
N SER A 511 -5.74 -3.98 26.21
CA SER A 511 -5.98 -2.70 25.52
C SER A 511 -7.44 -2.21 25.46
N ASN A 512 -8.39 -2.86 26.15
CA ASN A 512 -9.82 -2.51 26.22
C ASN A 512 -10.44 -2.64 27.64
N LEU A 513 -9.66 -2.48 28.72
CA LEU A 513 -10.24 -2.37 30.08
C LEU A 513 -10.83 -0.97 30.38
N ARG A 514 -11.27 -0.22 29.37
CA ARG A 514 -11.92 1.08 29.54
C ARG A 514 -13.07 1.25 28.57
#